data_AF-A0A7Z7PN46-F1
#
_entry.id   AF-A0A7Z7PN46-F1
#
_cell.length_a   1.000
_cell.length_b   1.000
_cell.length_c   1.000
_cell.angle_alpha   90.00
_cell.angle_beta   90.00
_cell.angle_gamma   90.00
#
_symmetry.space_group_name_H-M   'P 1'
#
loop_
_entity.id
_entity.type
_entity.pdbx_description
1 polymer ?
#
loop_
_entity_poly.entity_id
_entity_poly.type
_entity_poly.pdbx_seq_one_letter_code
_entity_poly.pdbx_strand_id
1 'polypeptide(L)'
;MNLKPSRRAFFIRYIIFPYYFVLGIIFYLNFDLSGIDGNNRLFLIFGWIALTVIPGVLLAFSRRRFGWFFWPSLINTAGWLARFIFPENIYMDFKPVFDNGPVLLFMIVSLIAIIYLELYRNTFKYDLSEKGVEISFGFFGANTHMIVSKHITNVMLKRNFLELLLGVGHVIPVTSSGLGTGDKGVVGGFTGDTGTKNVRGGAFIGSTASEKEFVANPKNCIYGVSKPRKVMDSLKELVL
;
A
#
# COMPACT_ATOMS: atom_id res chain seq x y z
N MET A 1 13.65 -6.23 23.73
CA MET A 1 13.46 -4.81 23.38
C MET A 1 12.20 -4.71 22.57
N ASN A 2 11.17 -4.08 23.15
CA ASN A 2 9.87 -3.94 22.53
C ASN A 2 9.86 -2.79 21.52
N LEU A 3 9.58 -3.10 20.25
CA LEU A 3 9.46 -2.16 19.16
C LEU A 3 8.06 -2.24 18.55
N LYS A 4 7.63 -1.12 17.97
CA LYS A 4 6.39 -1.01 17.20
C LYS A 4 6.67 -0.23 15.91
N PRO A 5 5.90 -0.48 14.84
CA PRO A 5 6.00 0.35 13.66
C PRO A 5 5.62 1.80 13.98
N SER A 6 6.46 2.72 13.52
CA SER A 6 6.19 4.15 13.62
C SER A 6 5.02 4.54 12.70
N ARG A 7 4.25 5.55 13.13
CA ARG A 7 3.20 6.16 12.31
C ARG A 7 3.74 6.67 10.97
N ARG A 8 4.94 7.26 10.99
CA ARG A 8 5.62 7.84 9.82
C ARG A 8 5.90 6.81 8.73
N ALA A 9 6.39 5.62 9.10
CA ALA A 9 6.68 4.56 8.13
C ALA A 9 5.41 3.96 7.51
N PHE A 10 4.32 3.87 8.28
CA PHE A 10 3.02 3.47 7.74
C PHE A 10 2.43 4.58 6.85
N PHE A 11 2.56 5.84 7.25
CA PHE A 11 2.12 6.98 6.45
C PHE A 11 2.80 7.02 5.07
N ILE A 12 4.12 6.84 5.00
CA ILE A 12 4.83 6.78 3.71
C ILE A 12 4.27 5.66 2.82
N ARG A 13 4.03 4.47 3.39
CA ARG A 13 3.52 3.33 2.62
C ARG A 13 2.07 3.51 2.16
N TYR A 14 1.27 4.31 2.86
CA TYR A 14 -0.15 4.46 2.58
C TYR A 14 -0.57 5.91 2.31
N ILE A 15 0.38 6.74 1.86
CA ILE A 15 0.21 8.18 1.60
C ILE A 15 -0.92 8.49 0.61
N ILE A 16 -1.29 7.50 -0.20
CA ILE A 16 -2.35 7.59 -1.19
C ILE A 16 -3.73 7.88 -0.59
N PHE A 17 -4.04 7.37 0.61
CA PHE A 17 -5.34 7.65 1.24
C PHE A 17 -5.43 9.07 1.81
N PRO A 18 -4.44 9.56 2.58
CA PRO A 18 -4.36 10.98 2.93
C PRO A 18 -4.39 11.89 1.70
N TYR A 19 -3.71 11.52 0.61
CA TYR A 19 -3.73 12.25 -0.64
C TYR A 19 -5.16 12.41 -1.19
N TYR A 20 -5.92 11.32 -1.34
CA TYR A 20 -7.29 11.41 -1.84
C TYR A 20 -8.25 12.09 -0.89
N PHE A 21 -8.05 11.95 0.43
CA PHE A 21 -8.86 12.65 1.42
C PHE A 21 -8.70 14.17 1.30
N VAL A 22 -7.44 14.65 1.28
CA VAL A 22 -7.13 16.08 1.14
C VAL A 22 -7.54 16.59 -0.24
N LEU A 23 -7.27 15.83 -1.30
CA LEU A 23 -7.69 16.17 -2.66
C LEU A 23 -9.21 16.31 -2.76
N GLY A 24 -9.96 15.39 -2.14
CA GLY A 24 -11.42 15.45 -2.11
C GLY A 24 -11.94 16.69 -1.39
N ILE A 25 -11.33 17.06 -0.25
CA ILE A 25 -11.68 18.29 0.47
C ILE A 25 -11.42 19.52 -0.41
N ILE A 26 -10.23 19.62 -1.00
CA ILE A 26 -9.87 20.74 -1.88
C ILE A 26 -10.84 20.83 -3.05
N PHE A 27 -11.13 19.69 -3.70
CA PHE A 27 -12.01 19.68 -4.86
C PHE A 27 -13.45 20.08 -4.48
N TYR A 28 -13.99 19.49 -3.41
CA TYR A 28 -15.36 19.79 -2.94
C TYR A 28 -15.54 21.26 -2.54
N LEU A 29 -14.53 21.86 -1.89
CA LEU A 29 -14.62 23.25 -1.44
C LEU A 29 -14.46 24.28 -2.58
N ASN A 30 -13.77 23.92 -3.66
CA ASN A 30 -13.46 24.85 -4.76
C ASN A 30 -14.32 24.62 -6.01
N PHE A 31 -14.85 23.40 -6.19
CA PHE A 31 -15.53 22.97 -7.41
C PHE A 31 -16.77 22.15 -7.07
N ASP A 32 -17.90 22.83 -6.86
CA ASP A 32 -19.19 22.15 -6.77
C ASP A 32 -19.70 21.80 -8.17
N LEU A 33 -19.68 20.50 -8.48
CA LEU A 33 -20.08 19.98 -9.80
C LEU A 33 -21.58 20.17 -10.09
N SER A 34 -22.39 20.49 -9.07
CA SER A 34 -23.84 20.66 -9.23
C SER A 34 -24.23 22.02 -9.82
N GLY A 35 -23.38 23.04 -9.67
CA GLY A 35 -23.61 24.39 -10.21
C GLY A 35 -22.84 24.68 -11.49
N ILE A 36 -22.14 23.70 -12.06
CA ILE A 36 -21.25 23.89 -13.22
C ILE A 36 -21.81 23.09 -14.41
N ASP A 37 -22.04 23.78 -15.52
CA ASP A 37 -22.59 23.18 -16.73
C ASP A 37 -21.62 23.21 -17.93
N GLY A 38 -21.95 22.43 -18.95
CA GLY A 38 -21.25 22.41 -20.24
C GLY A 38 -19.80 21.92 -20.19
N ASN A 39 -18.94 22.53 -21.00
CA ASN A 39 -17.54 22.11 -21.18
C ASN A 39 -16.71 22.22 -19.89
N ASN A 40 -17.02 23.18 -19.01
CA ASN A 40 -16.33 23.35 -17.74
C ASN A 40 -16.56 22.15 -16.81
N ARG A 41 -17.77 21.60 -16.81
CA ARG A 41 -18.10 20.39 -16.04
C ARG A 41 -17.29 19.20 -16.54
N LEU A 42 -17.27 18.97 -17.84
CA LEU A 42 -16.51 17.87 -18.44
C LEU A 42 -15.02 17.98 -18.11
N PHE A 43 -14.44 19.19 -18.23
CA PHE A 43 -13.04 19.42 -17.88
C PHE A 43 -12.73 19.06 -16.43
N LEU A 44 -13.58 19.46 -15.48
CA LEU A 44 -13.42 19.12 -14.07
C LEU A 44 -13.57 17.62 -13.78
N ILE A 45 -14.49 16.94 -14.47
CA ILE A 45 -14.65 15.48 -14.38
C ILE A 45 -13.38 14.78 -14.86
N PHE A 46 -12.86 15.16 -16.04
CA PHE A 46 -11.61 14.60 -16.56
C PHE A 46 -10.43 14.89 -15.64
N GLY A 47 -10.34 16.12 -15.12
CA GLY A 47 -9.32 16.50 -14.14
C GLY A 47 -9.38 15.64 -12.87
N TRP A 48 -10.58 15.44 -12.31
CA TRP A 48 -10.79 14.59 -11.13
C TRP A 48 -10.39 13.13 -11.40
N ILE A 49 -10.80 12.57 -12.54
CA ILE A 49 -10.45 11.20 -12.93
C ILE A 49 -8.93 11.09 -13.11
N ALA A 50 -8.28 12.06 -13.76
CA ALA A 50 -6.84 12.04 -13.93
C ALA A 50 -6.10 12.07 -12.57
N LEU A 51 -6.51 12.96 -11.66
CA LEU A 51 -5.91 13.10 -10.33
C LEU A 51 -6.16 11.87 -9.44
N THR A 52 -7.21 11.10 -9.69
CA THR A 52 -7.50 9.88 -8.92
C THR A 52 -6.92 8.60 -9.54
N VAL A 53 -6.96 8.47 -10.86
CA VAL A 53 -6.55 7.23 -11.55
C VAL A 53 -5.04 7.21 -11.80
N ILE A 54 -4.41 8.32 -12.18
CA ILE A 54 -2.96 8.34 -12.50
C ILE A 54 -2.12 7.91 -11.29
N PRO A 55 -2.33 8.43 -10.06
CA PRO A 55 -1.60 7.94 -8.89
C PRO A 55 -1.83 6.44 -8.61
N GLY A 56 -3.04 5.94 -8.85
CA GLY A 56 -3.37 4.51 -8.76
C GLY A 56 -2.59 3.65 -9.76
N VAL A 57 -2.49 4.09 -11.01
CA VAL A 57 -1.68 3.45 -12.07
C VAL A 57 -0.21 3.44 -11.69
N LEU A 58 0.35 4.58 -11.29
CA LEU A 58 1.75 4.70 -10.88
C LEU A 58 2.07 3.74 -9.72
N LEU A 59 1.17 3.63 -8.74
CA LEU A 59 1.32 2.69 -7.63
C LEU A 59 1.16 1.24 -8.06
N ALA A 60 0.26 0.93 -9.01
CA ALA A 60 0.07 -0.41 -9.53
C ALA A 60 1.35 -0.95 -10.17
N PHE A 61 2.03 -0.13 -10.99
CA PHE A 61 3.31 -0.48 -11.59
C PHE A 61 4.44 -0.54 -10.56
N SER A 62 4.57 0.50 -9.71
CA SER A 62 5.62 0.55 -8.68
C SER A 62 5.56 -0.63 -7.72
N ARG A 63 4.36 -1.09 -7.37
CA ARG A 63 4.15 -2.21 -6.42
C ARG A 63 3.94 -3.56 -7.09
N ARG A 64 3.90 -3.62 -8.42
CA ARG A 64 3.50 -4.80 -9.23
C ARG A 64 2.20 -5.42 -8.71
N ARG A 65 1.24 -4.58 -8.35
CA ARG A 65 -0.07 -4.97 -7.79
C ARG A 65 -1.15 -4.21 -8.54
N PHE A 66 -1.66 -4.81 -9.61
CA PHE A 66 -2.69 -4.22 -10.47
C PHE A 66 -3.97 -3.82 -9.74
N GLY A 67 -4.26 -4.41 -8.57
CA GLY A 67 -5.37 -4.00 -7.72
C GLY A 67 -5.37 -2.50 -7.35
N TRP A 68 -4.20 -1.83 -7.33
CA TRP A 68 -4.11 -0.38 -7.04
C TRP A 68 -4.70 0.51 -8.15
N PHE A 69 -4.86 -0.01 -9.36
CA PHE A 69 -5.53 0.68 -10.46
C PHE A 69 -7.05 0.50 -10.44
N PHE A 70 -7.54 -0.68 -10.06
CA PHE A 70 -8.97 -0.97 -10.17
C PHE A 70 -9.82 -0.23 -9.15
N TRP A 71 -9.31 -0.02 -7.94
CA TRP A 71 -10.13 0.56 -6.89
C TRP A 71 -10.47 2.06 -7.12
N PRO A 72 -9.57 2.96 -7.57
CA PRO A 72 -9.95 4.34 -7.84
C PRO A 72 -10.92 4.43 -9.02
N SER A 73 -10.73 3.59 -10.04
CA SER A 73 -11.67 3.48 -11.15
C SER A 73 -13.05 3.01 -10.69
N LEU A 74 -13.11 2.00 -9.82
CA LEU A 74 -14.37 1.49 -9.27
C LEU A 74 -15.10 2.55 -8.44
N ILE A 75 -14.39 3.31 -7.59
CA ILE A 75 -15.00 4.38 -6.79
C ILE A 75 -15.52 5.50 -7.69
N ASN A 76 -14.76 5.90 -8.72
CA ASN A 76 -15.24 6.90 -9.69
C ASN A 76 -16.52 6.42 -10.38
N THR A 77 -16.52 5.20 -10.90
CA THR A 77 -17.69 4.60 -11.55
C THR A 77 -18.88 4.51 -10.59
N ALA A 78 -18.69 4.04 -9.37
CA ALA A 78 -19.73 3.97 -8.35
C ALA A 78 -20.32 5.34 -8.01
N GLY A 79 -19.47 6.36 -7.86
CA GLY A 79 -19.89 7.72 -7.53
C GLY A 79 -20.76 8.35 -8.62
N TRP A 80 -20.38 8.17 -9.89
CA TRP A 80 -21.16 8.70 -11.01
C TRP A 80 -22.43 7.90 -11.30
N LEU A 81 -22.38 6.57 -11.13
CA LEU A 81 -23.54 5.71 -11.38
C LEU A 81 -24.59 5.80 -10.27
N ALA A 82 -24.22 6.25 -9.06
CA ALA A 82 -25.14 6.39 -7.95
C ALA A 82 -26.40 7.19 -8.32
N ARG A 83 -26.28 8.23 -9.16
CA ARG A 83 -27.42 9.06 -9.59
C ARG A 83 -28.50 8.29 -10.37
N PHE A 84 -28.14 7.21 -11.06
CA PHE A 84 -29.07 6.43 -11.88
C PHE A 84 -29.84 5.38 -11.08
N ILE A 85 -29.47 5.17 -9.82
CA ILE A 85 -30.12 4.20 -8.93
C ILE A 85 -31.36 4.81 -8.28
N PHE A 86 -31.40 6.15 -8.14
CA PHE A 86 -32.46 6.85 -7.43
C PHE A 86 -33.47 7.47 -8.40
N PRO A 87 -34.77 7.51 -8.03
CA PRO A 87 -35.78 8.24 -8.79
C PRO A 87 -35.46 9.75 -8.89
N GLU A 88 -35.96 10.40 -9.94
CA GLU A 88 -35.61 11.77 -10.31
C GLU A 88 -35.95 12.80 -9.23
N ASN A 89 -37.04 12.61 -8.48
CA ASN A 89 -37.40 13.48 -7.36
C ASN A 89 -36.33 13.46 -6.26
N ILE A 90 -35.83 12.28 -5.88
CA ILE A 90 -34.76 12.14 -4.88
C ILE A 90 -33.46 12.74 -5.41
N TYR A 91 -33.17 12.53 -6.69
CA TYR A 91 -31.99 13.13 -7.31
C TYR A 91 -32.01 14.66 -7.24
N MET A 92 -33.14 15.29 -7.55
CA MET A 92 -33.25 16.76 -7.51
C MET A 92 -33.10 17.32 -6.10
N ASP A 93 -33.70 16.66 -5.09
CA ASP A 93 -33.59 17.07 -3.69
C ASP A 93 -32.15 16.99 -3.16
N PHE A 94 -31.36 16.02 -3.65
CA PHE A 94 -29.98 15.77 -3.23
C PHE A 94 -28.95 15.98 -4.35
N LYS A 95 -29.26 16.86 -5.31
CA LYS A 95 -28.43 17.09 -6.50
C LYS A 95 -26.95 17.35 -6.17
N PRO A 96 -26.58 18.18 -5.17
CA PRO A 96 -25.18 18.38 -4.80
C PRO A 96 -24.47 17.12 -4.31
N VAL A 97 -25.19 16.22 -3.64
CA VAL A 97 -24.64 14.96 -3.13
C VAL A 97 -24.37 13.99 -4.29
N PHE A 98 -25.31 13.88 -5.23
CA PHE A 98 -25.18 12.97 -6.37
C PHE A 98 -24.15 13.47 -7.40
N ASP A 99 -24.17 14.76 -7.74
CA ASP A 99 -23.23 15.33 -8.71
C ASP A 99 -21.78 15.31 -8.19
N ASN A 100 -21.58 15.48 -6.88
CA ASN A 100 -20.26 15.34 -6.24
C ASN A 100 -20.00 13.92 -5.70
N GLY A 101 -20.83 12.94 -6.06
CA GLY A 101 -20.80 11.56 -5.56
C GLY A 101 -19.41 10.92 -5.56
N PRO A 102 -18.63 10.97 -6.66
CA PRO A 102 -17.26 10.44 -6.67
C PRO A 102 -16.36 11.09 -5.63
N VAL A 103 -16.41 12.42 -5.51
CA VAL A 103 -15.57 13.19 -4.57
C VAL A 103 -15.90 12.79 -3.13
N LEU A 104 -17.19 12.75 -2.80
CA LEU A 104 -17.67 12.35 -1.48
C LEU A 104 -17.26 10.90 -1.14
N LEU A 105 -17.41 9.96 -2.09
CA LEU A 105 -17.00 8.57 -1.88
C LEU A 105 -15.49 8.44 -1.66
N PHE A 106 -14.66 9.16 -2.40
CA PHE A 106 -13.21 9.16 -2.16
C PHE A 106 -12.87 9.69 -0.78
N MET A 107 -13.53 10.75 -0.30
CA MET A 107 -13.32 11.26 1.06
C MET A 107 -13.70 10.22 2.11
N ILE A 108 -14.89 9.62 2.00
CA ILE A 108 -15.38 8.62 2.96
C ILE A 108 -14.48 7.39 2.98
N VAL A 109 -14.19 6.81 1.81
CA VAL A 109 -13.34 5.61 1.71
C VAL A 109 -11.92 5.90 2.21
N SER A 110 -11.37 7.09 1.91
CA SER A 110 -10.05 7.46 2.38
C SER A 110 -9.99 7.67 3.89
N LEU A 111 -11.03 8.27 4.49
CA LEU A 111 -11.13 8.42 5.94
C LEU A 111 -11.20 7.05 6.63
N ILE A 112 -12.06 6.16 6.14
CA ILE A 112 -12.15 4.78 6.64
C ILE A 112 -10.81 4.07 6.51
N ALA A 113 -10.12 4.21 5.37
CA ALA A 113 -8.81 3.61 5.16
C ALA A 113 -7.76 4.16 6.13
N ILE A 114 -7.72 5.47 6.40
CA ILE A 114 -6.79 6.07 7.37
C ILE A 114 -7.02 5.49 8.77
N ILE A 115 -8.28 5.39 9.21
CA ILE A 115 -8.63 4.81 10.51
C ILE A 115 -8.23 3.33 10.55
N TYR A 116 -8.59 2.57 9.53
CA TYR A 116 -8.24 1.15 9.41
C TYR A 116 -6.73 0.94 9.45
N LEU A 117 -5.95 1.80 8.80
CA LEU A 117 -4.49 1.70 8.78
C LEU A 117 -3.86 1.93 10.15
N GLU A 118 -4.41 2.84 10.96
CA GLU A 118 -3.93 3.04 12.33
C GLU A 118 -4.27 1.84 13.21
N LEU A 119 -5.47 1.26 13.05
CA LEU A 119 -5.83 0.00 13.71
C LEU A 119 -4.90 -1.15 13.27
N TYR A 120 -4.68 -1.29 11.97
CA TYR A 120 -3.80 -2.31 11.39
C TYR A 120 -2.35 -2.15 11.88
N ARG A 121 -1.82 -0.92 11.92
CA ARG A 121 -0.48 -0.63 12.48
C ARG A 121 -0.36 -1.09 13.93
N ASN A 122 -1.38 -0.84 14.74
CA ASN A 122 -1.39 -1.20 16.15
C ASN A 122 -1.41 -2.72 16.40
N THR A 123 -1.76 -3.53 15.39
CA THR A 123 -1.70 -4.99 15.50
C THR A 123 -0.27 -5.54 15.53
N PHE A 124 0.71 -4.79 15.02
CA PHE A 124 2.09 -5.26 14.93
C PHE A 124 2.91 -4.90 16.17
N LYS A 125 3.59 -5.90 16.72
CA LYS A 125 4.58 -5.77 17.78
C LYS A 125 5.82 -6.59 17.42
N TYR A 126 6.98 -6.04 17.74
CA TYR A 126 8.26 -6.72 17.53
C TYR A 126 8.98 -6.77 18.87
N ASP A 127 9.38 -7.95 19.33
CA ASP A 127 10.25 -8.08 20.50
C ASP A 127 11.59 -8.69 20.09
N LEU A 128 12.67 -8.03 20.50
CA LEU A 128 14.03 -8.51 20.30
C LEU A 128 14.53 -9.10 21.61
N SER A 129 14.85 -10.38 21.62
CA SER A 129 15.40 -11.10 22.76
C SER A 129 16.69 -11.82 22.35
N GLU A 130 17.45 -12.32 23.31
CA GLU A 130 18.65 -13.15 23.04
C GLU A 130 18.33 -14.39 22.20
N LYS A 131 17.10 -14.89 22.32
CA LYS A 131 16.59 -16.02 21.54
C LYS A 131 16.35 -15.68 20.06
N GLY A 132 16.17 -14.40 19.72
CA GLY A 132 15.86 -13.95 18.37
C GLY A 132 14.82 -12.82 18.29
N VAL A 133 14.15 -12.71 17.15
CA VAL A 133 13.12 -11.70 16.88
C VAL A 133 11.74 -12.34 16.88
N GLU A 134 10.89 -11.94 17.82
CA GLU A 134 9.49 -12.32 17.85
C GLU A 134 8.65 -11.24 17.16
N ILE A 135 7.81 -11.66 16.21
CA ILE A 135 6.91 -10.78 15.48
C ILE A 135 5.48 -11.26 15.74
N SER A 136 4.73 -10.43 16.45
CA SER A 136 3.30 -10.67 16.72
C SER A 136 2.44 -9.76 15.85
N PHE A 137 1.41 -10.34 15.23
CA PHE A 137 0.47 -9.62 14.37
C PHE A 137 -0.95 -10.20 14.41
N GLY A 138 -1.92 -9.40 13.99
CA GLY A 138 -3.35 -9.75 14.01
C GLY A 138 -4.09 -9.17 15.22
N PHE A 139 -5.41 -9.21 15.17
CA PHE A 139 -6.24 -8.75 16.29
C PHE A 139 -5.88 -9.54 17.55
N PHE A 140 -5.62 -8.82 18.64
CA PHE A 140 -5.17 -9.38 19.92
C PHE A 140 -3.89 -10.25 19.86
N GLY A 141 -3.07 -10.10 18.81
CA GLY A 141 -1.83 -10.90 18.69
C GLY A 141 -2.09 -12.36 18.33
N ALA A 142 -3.18 -12.66 17.62
CA ALA A 142 -3.56 -14.02 17.23
C ALA A 142 -2.46 -14.81 16.49
N ASN A 143 -1.52 -14.15 15.84
CA ASN A 143 -0.42 -14.80 15.15
C ASN A 143 0.91 -14.28 15.69
N THR A 144 1.80 -15.20 16.03
CA THR A 144 3.17 -14.92 16.44
C THR A 144 4.10 -15.86 15.70
N HIS A 145 5.22 -15.34 15.21
CA HIS A 145 6.32 -16.19 14.78
C HIS A 145 7.64 -15.63 15.28
N MET A 146 8.60 -16.53 15.49
CA MET A 146 9.91 -16.21 16.02
C MET A 146 10.98 -16.56 15.00
N ILE A 147 11.87 -15.62 14.75
CA ILE A 147 13.09 -15.80 13.96
C ILE A 147 14.23 -16.01 14.94
N VAL A 148 14.67 -17.25 15.10
CA VAL A 148 15.72 -17.62 16.06
C VAL A 148 17.06 -17.00 15.66
N SER A 149 17.77 -16.41 16.62
CA SER A 149 19.05 -15.71 16.40
C SER A 149 20.08 -16.58 15.67
N LYS A 150 20.19 -17.86 16.04
CA LYS A 150 21.09 -18.86 15.42
C LYS A 150 20.87 -19.08 13.92
N HIS A 151 19.70 -18.74 13.39
CA HIS A 151 19.37 -18.90 11.97
C HIS A 151 19.52 -17.61 11.17
N ILE A 152 19.80 -16.48 11.82
CA ILE A 152 20.04 -15.19 11.16
C ILE A 152 21.47 -15.20 10.64
N THR A 153 21.63 -15.16 9.32
CA THR A 153 22.94 -15.12 8.67
C THR A 153 23.39 -13.69 8.37
N ASN A 154 22.44 -12.77 8.16
CA ASN A 154 22.73 -11.37 7.87
C ASN A 154 21.60 -10.46 8.37
N VAL A 155 21.92 -9.20 8.63
CA VAL A 155 20.96 -8.16 9.02
C VAL A 155 21.04 -7.02 8.02
N MET A 156 19.97 -6.84 7.24
CA MET A 156 19.88 -5.78 6.24
C MET A 156 19.06 -4.61 6.76
N LEU A 157 19.50 -3.39 6.43
CA LEU A 157 18.78 -2.17 6.70
C LEU A 157 18.24 -1.57 5.40
N LYS A 158 16.92 -1.57 5.23
CA LYS A 158 16.26 -0.97 4.05
C LYS A 158 15.62 0.36 4.41
N ARG A 159 15.97 1.41 3.66
CA ARG A 159 15.36 2.75 3.76
C ARG A 159 15.27 3.41 2.41
N ASN A 160 14.10 3.95 2.10
CA ASN A 160 13.94 4.90 0.99
C ASN A 160 14.30 6.32 1.44
N PHE A 161 14.47 7.25 0.48
CA PHE A 161 14.80 8.65 0.78
C PHE A 161 13.83 9.30 1.79
N LEU A 162 12.52 9.11 1.61
CA LEU A 162 11.51 9.61 2.54
C LEU A 162 11.63 8.99 3.95
N GLU A 163 12.01 7.72 4.03
CA GLU A 163 12.17 7.01 5.30
C GLU A 163 13.42 7.50 6.03
N LEU A 164 14.50 7.76 5.28
CA LEU A 164 15.72 8.37 5.81
C LEU A 164 15.42 9.75 6.39
N LEU A 165 14.70 10.61 5.67
CA LEU A 165 14.32 11.95 6.12
C LEU A 165 13.45 11.92 7.39
N LEU A 166 12.50 10.99 7.47
CA LEU A 166 11.61 10.86 8.63
C LEU A 166 12.24 10.10 9.82
N GLY A 167 13.48 9.63 9.68
CA GLY A 167 14.23 8.91 10.72
C GLY A 167 13.73 7.49 10.99
N VAL A 168 13.11 6.87 9.99
CA VAL A 168 12.48 5.54 10.07
C VAL A 168 13.12 4.57 9.08
N GLY A 169 12.88 3.27 9.26
CA GLY A 169 13.45 2.26 8.39
C GLY A 169 13.09 0.84 8.78
N HIS A 170 13.45 -0.09 7.91
CA HIS A 170 13.14 -1.50 8.06
C HIS A 170 14.41 -2.29 8.34
N VAL A 171 14.39 -3.10 9.39
CA VAL A 171 15.48 -4.04 9.70
C VAL A 171 15.01 -5.43 9.32
N ILE A 172 15.70 -6.05 8.37
CA ILE A 172 15.33 -7.32 7.77
C ILE A 172 16.37 -8.36 8.24
N PRO A 173 16.02 -9.23 9.20
CA PRO A 173 16.83 -10.41 9.46
C PRO A 173 16.74 -11.35 8.26
N VAL A 174 17.88 -11.75 7.73
CA VAL A 174 17.98 -12.70 6.62
C VAL A 174 18.42 -14.03 7.19
N THR A 175 17.63 -15.07 6.97
CA THR A 175 17.98 -16.44 7.40
C THR A 175 18.54 -17.28 6.26
N SER A 176 19.27 -18.34 6.62
CA SER A 176 19.77 -19.35 5.67
C SER A 176 18.67 -20.06 4.87
N SER A 177 17.45 -20.16 5.42
CA SER A 177 16.27 -20.73 4.77
C SER A 177 15.56 -19.77 3.81
N GLY A 178 16.02 -18.52 3.69
CA GLY A 178 15.37 -17.50 2.86
C GLY A 178 14.15 -16.83 3.51
N LEU A 179 13.88 -17.05 4.80
CA LEU A 179 12.94 -16.19 5.53
C LEU A 179 13.49 -14.76 5.52
N GLY A 180 12.67 -13.83 5.01
CA GLY A 180 13.07 -12.46 4.68
C GLY A 180 13.11 -12.20 3.17
N THR A 181 13.45 -13.22 2.36
CA THR A 181 13.32 -13.12 0.90
C THR A 181 11.84 -13.18 0.54
N GLY A 182 11.26 -12.07 0.10
CA GLY A 182 9.90 -12.09 -0.40
C GLY A 182 9.87 -12.89 -1.68
N ASP A 183 9.35 -14.12 -1.63
CA ASP A 183 8.95 -14.84 -2.84
C ASP A 183 7.81 -14.05 -3.48
N LYS A 184 8.17 -13.08 -4.33
CA LYS A 184 7.29 -12.61 -5.39
C LYS A 184 7.30 -13.69 -6.46
N GLY A 185 6.62 -14.80 -6.18
CA GLY A 185 6.08 -15.64 -7.24
C GLY A 185 5.27 -14.73 -8.14
N VAL A 186 5.78 -14.52 -9.35
CA VAL A 186 5.13 -13.76 -10.40
C VAL A 186 3.83 -14.49 -10.72
N VAL A 187 2.70 -13.98 -10.23
CA VAL A 187 1.41 -14.23 -10.89
C VAL A 187 1.46 -13.42 -12.18
N GLY A 188 2.04 -14.07 -13.18
CA GLY A 188 2.30 -13.55 -14.52
C GLY A 188 2.89 -14.64 -15.41
N GLY A 189 2.59 -15.90 -15.09
CA GLY A 189 2.87 -17.05 -15.91
C GLY A 189 1.67 -17.96 -15.83
N PHE A 190 1.03 -18.21 -16.96
CA PHE A 190 0.32 -19.45 -17.18
C PHE A 190 1.27 -20.60 -16.77
N THR A 191 1.11 -21.11 -15.56
CA THR A 191 1.59 -22.45 -15.21
C THR A 191 0.34 -23.33 -15.09
N GLY A 192 -0.39 -23.40 -16.22
CA GLY A 192 -1.09 -24.60 -16.59
C GLY A 192 -0.06 -25.46 -17.30
N ASP A 193 0.40 -26.47 -16.58
CA ASP A 193 1.07 -27.65 -17.11
C ASP A 193 0.50 -28.04 -18.48
N THR A 194 1.23 -27.80 -19.56
CA THR A 194 1.08 -28.48 -20.85
C THR A 194 2.25 -28.08 -21.75
N GLY A 195 3.20 -28.99 -21.90
CA GLY A 195 4.23 -28.86 -22.92
C GLY A 195 3.60 -28.77 -24.31
N THR A 196 3.93 -27.74 -25.07
CA THR A 196 3.97 -27.83 -26.53
C THR A 196 5.01 -26.87 -27.09
N LYS A 197 5.84 -27.44 -27.96
CA LYS A 197 6.82 -26.80 -28.82
C LYS A 197 6.16 -25.74 -29.71
N ASN A 198 6.96 -24.72 -30.05
CA ASN A 198 6.82 -23.80 -31.19
C ASN A 198 5.77 -22.69 -31.05
N VAL A 199 6.21 -21.42 -31.00
CA VAL A 199 6.29 -20.49 -32.16
C VAL A 199 6.41 -19.05 -31.65
N ARG A 200 7.55 -18.44 -32.02
CA ARG A 200 7.82 -17.03 -32.37
C ARG A 200 6.77 -15.96 -32.04
N GLY A 201 7.20 -14.95 -31.29
CA GLY A 201 6.61 -13.61 -31.33
C GLY A 201 7.07 -12.73 -30.16
N GLY A 202 8.02 -11.83 -30.42
CA GLY A 202 8.34 -10.72 -29.50
C GLY A 202 9.40 -11.05 -28.44
N ALA A 203 10.67 -10.96 -28.84
CA ALA A 203 11.79 -10.94 -27.92
C ALA A 203 11.76 -9.68 -27.03
N PHE A 204 11.08 -9.77 -25.89
CA PHE A 204 11.41 -8.96 -24.72
C PHE A 204 12.48 -9.71 -23.94
N ILE A 205 13.74 -9.58 -24.37
CA ILE A 205 14.90 -9.99 -23.58
C ILE A 205 15.10 -8.93 -22.49
N GLY A 206 14.25 -8.97 -21.47
CA GLY A 206 14.57 -8.44 -20.16
C GLY A 206 15.18 -9.58 -19.38
N SER A 207 16.51 -9.59 -19.25
CA SER A 207 17.23 -10.46 -18.32
C SER A 207 16.53 -10.40 -16.96
N THR A 208 15.73 -11.42 -16.64
CA THR A 208 15.16 -11.58 -15.31
C THR A 208 16.26 -12.17 -14.43
N ALA A 209 17.24 -11.32 -14.09
CA ALA A 209 17.94 -11.51 -12.84
C ALA A 209 16.85 -11.50 -11.76
N SER A 210 16.50 -12.69 -11.28
CA SER A 210 15.69 -12.87 -10.08
C SER A 210 16.53 -12.42 -8.88
N GLU A 211 16.87 -11.14 -8.84
CA GLU A 211 17.27 -10.51 -7.60
C GLU A 211 16.02 -10.54 -6.72
N LYS A 212 16.07 -11.40 -5.70
CA LYS A 212 15.08 -11.48 -4.64
C LYS A 212 14.95 -10.11 -3.99
N GLU A 213 14.08 -9.27 -4.54
CA GLU A 213 13.86 -7.93 -4.03
C GLU A 213 13.16 -8.07 -2.67
N PHE A 214 13.93 -7.91 -1.59
CA PHE A 214 13.43 -7.94 -0.21
C PHE A 214 12.38 -6.84 -0.04
N VAL A 215 11.10 -7.19 -0.19
CA VAL A 215 9.99 -6.28 0.11
C VAL A 215 9.74 -6.35 1.60
N ALA A 216 10.09 -5.27 2.29
CA ALA A 216 9.80 -5.09 3.70
C ALA A 216 8.30 -5.28 3.96
N ASN A 217 7.95 -6.40 4.56
CA ASN A 217 6.60 -6.73 5.00
C ASN A 217 6.58 -6.71 6.53
N PRO A 218 5.67 -5.96 7.18
CA PRO A 218 5.49 -5.95 8.64
C PRO A 218 5.38 -7.33 9.27
N LYS A 219 4.98 -8.35 8.50
CA LYS A 219 4.92 -9.75 8.92
C LYS A 219 6.24 -10.50 8.90
N ASN A 220 7.26 -10.04 8.18
CA ASN A 220 8.51 -10.82 7.98
C ASN A 220 9.77 -10.01 8.34
N CYS A 221 9.61 -8.77 8.80
CA CYS A 221 10.73 -7.91 9.17
C CYS A 221 10.31 -6.93 10.26
N ILE A 222 11.30 -6.35 10.94
CA ILE A 222 11.11 -5.25 11.88
C ILE A 222 10.83 -4.00 11.04
N TYR A 223 9.55 -3.76 10.77
CA TYR A 223 9.11 -2.75 9.80
C TYR A 223 8.96 -1.38 10.46
N GLY A 224 9.54 -0.37 9.81
CA GLY A 224 9.20 1.03 10.03
C GLY A 224 9.51 1.55 11.43
N VAL A 225 10.57 1.06 12.05
CA VAL A 225 10.96 1.43 13.42
C VAL A 225 11.69 2.77 13.46
N SER A 226 11.58 3.47 14.58
CA SER A 226 12.34 4.69 14.85
C SER A 226 13.78 4.36 15.21
N LYS A 227 14.74 5.21 14.81
CA LYS A 227 16.19 5.00 15.04
C LYS A 227 16.68 3.60 14.58
N PRO A 228 16.50 3.23 13.30
CA PRO A 228 16.68 1.84 12.87
C PRO A 228 18.14 1.36 12.87
N ARG A 229 19.12 2.28 13.00
CA ARG A 229 20.54 1.89 13.11
C ARG A 229 20.77 1.20 14.46
N LYS A 230 20.32 1.83 15.55
CA LYS A 230 20.37 1.23 16.89
C LYS A 230 19.71 -0.14 16.94
N VAL A 231 18.57 -0.30 16.28
CA VAL A 231 17.86 -1.59 16.21
C VAL A 231 18.69 -2.64 15.45
N MET A 232 19.29 -2.26 14.32
CA MET A 232 20.19 -3.12 13.55
C MET A 232 21.42 -3.52 14.37
N ASP A 233 22.04 -2.57 15.08
CA ASP A 233 23.24 -2.80 15.88
C ASP A 233 22.95 -3.76 17.03
N SER A 234 21.85 -3.55 17.77
CA SER A 234 21.38 -4.50 18.80
C SER A 234 21.07 -5.87 18.22
N LEU A 235 20.59 -5.98 16.98
CA LEU A 235 20.35 -7.29 16.36
C LEU A 235 21.66 -7.98 15.96
N LYS A 236 22.67 -7.22 15.52
CA LYS A 236 24.00 -7.75 15.19
C LYS A 236 24.72 -8.28 16.42
N GLU A 237 24.62 -7.58 17.55
CA GLU A 237 25.17 -8.02 18.85
C GLU A 237 24.58 -9.35 19.33
N LEU A 238 23.38 -9.73 18.87
CA LEU A 238 22.71 -10.99 19.23
C LEU A 238 23.04 -12.15 18.29
N VAL A 239 23.66 -11.87 17.14
CA VAL A 239 23.97 -12.85 16.09
C VAL A 239 25.46 -13.18 16.05
N LEU A 240 26.31 -12.26 16.51
CA LEU A 240 27.76 -12.44 16.73
C LEU A 240 28.03 -13.08 18.10
#